data_AF-S9Q2Y1-F1
#
_entry.id   AF-S9Q2Y1-F1
#
_cell.length_a   1.000
_cell.length_b   1.000
_cell.length_c   1.000
_cell.angle_alpha   90.00
_cell.angle_beta   90.00
_cell.angle_gamma   90.00
#
_symmetry.space_group_name_H-M   'P 1'
#
loop_
_entity.id
_entity.type
_entity.pdbx_description
1 polymer ?
#
loop_
_entity_poly.entity_id
_entity_poly.type
_entity_poly.pdbx_seq_one_letter_code
_entity_poly.pdbx_strand_id
1 'polypeptide(L)'
;MKPPPELPREGRLRLEGNVAAAIQLALEDFLPGKALPPEGTRPEEACLYRTDSYDVTAAPEPTGVVQVRFTVDEQACPTNALWGSSGALARMDRTAHAVDIRTMRILAVGNHAHLRHTAQAPAEEKPQEGVKEFE
;
A
#
# COMPACT_ATOMS: atom_id res chain seq x y z
N MET A 1 36.25 -4.47 17.28
CA MET A 1 35.23 -3.91 16.38
C MET A 1 34.70 -2.63 17.00
N LYS A 2 34.64 -1.52 16.25
CA LYS A 2 34.03 -0.28 16.75
C LYS A 2 32.51 -0.45 16.70
N PRO A 3 31.76 -0.17 17.78
CA PRO A 3 30.30 -0.26 17.75
C PRO A 3 29.72 0.76 16.75
N PRO A 4 28.54 0.49 16.17
CA PRO A 4 27.83 1.47 15.38
C PRO A 4 27.59 2.76 16.17
N PRO A 5 27.57 3.93 15.50
CA PRO A 5 27.23 5.19 16.15
C PRO A 5 25.80 5.17 16.70
N GLU A 6 25.54 5.97 17.74
CA GLU A 6 24.18 6.18 18.22
C GLU A 6 23.29 6.78 17.11
N LEU A 7 22.01 6.42 17.13
CA LEU A 7 21.05 6.97 16.18
C LEU A 7 20.94 8.50 16.35
N PRO A 8 20.94 9.29 15.25
CA PRO A 8 20.67 10.73 15.32
C PRO A 8 19.31 11.03 15.98
N ARG A 9 19.18 12.19 16.62
CA ARG A 9 17.89 12.65 17.17
C ARG A 9 16.99 13.23 16.08
N GLU A 10 17.59 13.96 15.15
CA GLU A 10 16.90 14.53 14.00
C GLU A 10 16.49 13.42 13.01
N GLY A 11 15.28 13.55 12.43
CA GLY A 11 14.73 12.56 11.50
C GLY A 11 14.41 11.18 12.12
N ARG A 12 14.55 11.01 13.44
CA ARG A 12 14.30 9.74 14.10
C ARG A 12 12.81 9.40 14.11
N LEU A 13 12.47 8.24 13.56
CA LEU A 13 11.13 7.66 13.62
C LEU A 13 11.12 6.48 14.61
N ARG A 14 10.12 6.43 15.49
CA ARG A 14 9.88 5.28 16.36
C ARG A 14 8.71 4.48 15.83
N LEU A 15 8.97 3.26 15.38
CA LEU A 15 7.95 2.27 15.06
C LEU A 15 7.69 1.40 16.29
N GLU A 16 6.42 1.13 16.56
CA GLU A 16 6.05 0.14 17.57
C GLU A 16 6.39 -1.26 17.07
N GLY A 17 6.78 -2.17 17.97
CA GLY A 17 7.33 -3.48 17.60
C GLY A 17 6.35 -4.31 16.75
N ASN A 18 5.07 -4.31 17.12
CA ASN A 18 4.05 -5.05 16.36
C ASN A 18 3.80 -4.44 14.98
N VAL A 19 3.83 -3.11 14.87
CA VAL A 19 3.74 -2.43 13.57
C VAL A 19 4.93 -2.77 12.69
N ALA A 20 6.15 -2.76 13.24
CA ALA A 20 7.36 -3.13 12.50
C ALA A 20 7.30 -4.60 12.02
N ALA A 21 6.85 -5.52 12.88
CA ALA A 21 6.71 -6.92 12.53
C ALA A 21 5.61 -7.16 11.47
N ALA A 22 4.49 -6.44 11.56
CA ALA A 22 3.44 -6.49 10.56
C ALA A 22 3.92 -5.98 9.19
N ILE A 23 4.67 -4.87 9.16
CA ILE A 23 5.28 -4.34 7.94
C ILE A 23 6.24 -5.37 7.34
N GLN A 24 7.10 -5.98 8.15
CA GLN A 24 8.03 -7.00 7.67
C GLN A 24 7.29 -8.19 7.05
N LEU A 25 6.27 -8.72 7.72
CA LEU A 25 5.50 -9.86 7.22
C LEU A 25 4.77 -9.51 5.91
N ALA A 26 4.16 -8.33 5.84
CA ALA A 26 3.51 -7.86 4.63
C ALA A 26 4.52 -7.68 3.47
N LEU A 27 5.73 -7.21 3.76
CA LEU A 27 6.78 -7.05 2.77
C LEU A 27 7.29 -8.39 2.24
N GLU A 28 7.47 -9.38 3.12
CA GLU A 28 7.89 -10.74 2.75
C GLU A 28 6.87 -11.45 1.84
N ASP A 29 5.58 -11.17 2.01
CA ASP A 29 4.52 -11.65 1.11
C ASP A 29 4.44 -10.83 -0.20
N PHE A 30 4.55 -9.50 -0.11
CA PHE A 30 4.45 -8.60 -1.26
C PHE A 30 5.61 -8.74 -2.25
N LEU A 31 6.84 -8.78 -1.73
CA LEU A 31 8.09 -8.90 -2.48
C LEU A 31 9.03 -9.86 -1.75
N PRO A 32 8.84 -11.19 -1.89
CA PRO A 32 9.66 -12.16 -1.19
C PRO A 32 11.14 -11.95 -1.52
N GLY A 33 11.97 -11.70 -0.51
CA GLY A 33 13.36 -11.33 -0.67
C GLY A 33 14.12 -12.40 -1.46
N LYS A 34 14.50 -12.06 -2.71
CA LYS A 34 15.09 -12.88 -3.80
C LYS A 34 14.14 -13.23 -4.96
N ALA A 35 12.91 -12.74 -4.98
CA ALA A 35 12.05 -12.86 -6.16
C ALA A 35 12.69 -12.09 -7.32
N LEU A 36 13.27 -12.83 -8.26
CA LEU A 36 13.58 -12.27 -9.56
C LEU A 36 12.27 -11.82 -10.21
N PRO A 37 12.30 -10.73 -10.99
CA PRO A 37 11.18 -10.43 -11.87
C PRO A 37 10.79 -11.70 -12.64
N PRO A 38 9.48 -12.00 -12.79
CA PRO A 38 9.02 -13.11 -13.61
C PRO A 38 9.68 -13.13 -14.98
N GLU A 39 9.88 -14.31 -15.56
CA GLU A 39 10.43 -14.41 -16.91
C GLU A 39 9.57 -13.61 -17.90
N GLY A 40 10.23 -12.83 -18.76
CA GLY A 40 9.55 -11.94 -19.69
C GLY A 40 9.09 -10.61 -19.10
N THR A 41 9.42 -10.31 -17.82
CA THR A 41 9.27 -8.95 -17.28
C THR A 41 10.03 -7.98 -18.17
N ARG A 42 9.33 -6.92 -18.60
CA ARG A 42 9.94 -5.91 -19.45
C ARG A 42 10.99 -5.11 -18.66
N PRO A 43 12.09 -4.65 -19.29
CA PRO A 43 13.13 -3.90 -18.60
C PRO A 43 12.61 -2.68 -17.82
N GLU A 44 11.61 -1.98 -18.37
CA GLU A 44 10.94 -0.86 -17.71
C GLU A 44 10.17 -1.26 -16.44
N GLU A 45 9.64 -2.48 -16.38
CA GLU A 45 8.88 -3.01 -15.24
C GLU A 45 9.78 -3.59 -14.14
N ALA A 46 11.07 -3.78 -14.41
CA ALA A 46 12.00 -4.41 -13.46
C ALA A 46 12.10 -3.63 -12.13
N CYS A 47 11.90 -2.31 -12.12
CA CYS A 47 11.92 -1.53 -10.89
C CYS A 47 10.79 -1.91 -9.92
N LEU A 48 9.64 -2.38 -10.42
CA LEU A 48 8.51 -2.82 -9.57
C LEU A 48 8.87 -4.03 -8.70
N TYR A 49 9.93 -4.76 -9.01
CA TYR A 49 10.35 -5.93 -8.23
C TYR A 49 11.44 -5.59 -7.21
N ARG A 50 11.67 -4.30 -6.93
CA ARG A 50 12.60 -3.85 -5.89
C ARG A 50 11.84 -3.26 -4.71
N THR A 51 12.27 -3.60 -3.50
CA THR A 51 11.68 -3.07 -2.26
C THR A 51 11.79 -1.55 -2.15
N ASP A 52 12.87 -0.97 -2.67
CA ASP A 52 13.13 0.48 -2.64
C ASP A 52 12.20 1.31 -3.54
N SER A 53 11.34 0.65 -4.32
CA SER A 53 10.43 1.31 -5.26
C SER A 53 9.05 1.57 -4.67
N TYR A 54 8.88 1.32 -3.37
CA TYR A 54 7.62 1.43 -2.66
C TYR A 54 7.74 2.20 -1.35
N ASP A 55 6.79 3.11 -1.15
CA ASP A 55 6.49 3.67 0.16
C ASP A 55 5.52 2.77 0.92
N VAL A 56 5.73 2.68 2.24
CA VAL A 56 4.91 1.87 3.14
C VAL A 56 4.09 2.77 4.06
N THR A 57 2.78 2.60 4.04
CA THR A 57 1.87 3.17 5.05
C THR A 57 1.36 2.06 5.95
N ALA A 58 1.40 2.25 7.26
CA ALA A 58 0.82 1.31 8.22
C ALA A 58 -0.18 2.00 9.16
N ALA A 59 -1.30 1.32 9.43
CA ALA A 59 -2.34 1.78 10.33
C ALA A 59 -2.72 0.65 11.31
N PRO A 60 -2.25 0.70 12.57
CA PRO A 60 -2.69 -0.24 13.60
C PRO A 60 -4.13 0.05 14.03
N GLU A 61 -4.94 -1.00 14.18
CA GLU A 61 -6.33 -0.93 14.62
C GLU A 61 -6.49 -1.49 16.05
N PRO A 62 -7.52 -1.04 16.81
CA PRO A 62 -7.78 -1.54 18.17
C PRO A 62 -8.07 -3.04 18.27
N THR A 63 -8.45 -3.67 17.15
CA THR A 63 -8.80 -5.10 17.04
C THR A 63 -7.59 -6.03 17.05
N GLY A 64 -6.37 -5.47 17.05
CA GLY A 64 -5.13 -6.24 16.93
C GLY A 64 -4.78 -6.59 15.48
N VAL A 65 -5.29 -5.81 14.52
CA VAL A 65 -4.93 -5.89 13.10
C VAL A 65 -4.14 -4.64 12.72
N VAL A 66 -3.09 -4.81 11.93
CA VAL A 66 -2.36 -3.70 11.29
C VAL A 66 -2.62 -3.76 9.80
N GLN A 67 -3.17 -2.68 9.25
CA GLN A 67 -3.26 -2.49 7.82
C GLN A 67 -1.92 -1.98 7.31
N VAL A 68 -1.34 -2.63 6.32
CA VAL A 68 -0.09 -2.21 5.67
C VAL A 68 -0.40 -1.98 4.19
N ARG A 69 0.09 -0.89 3.61
CA ARG A 69 -0.10 -0.59 2.19
C ARG A 69 1.22 -0.17 1.55
N PHE A 70 1.49 -0.77 0.39
CA PHE A 70 2.61 -0.43 -0.49
C PHE A 70 2.11 0.45 -1.63
N THR A 71 2.77 1.59 -1.85
CA THR A 71 2.46 2.52 -2.95
C THR A 71 3.73 2.76 -3.74
N VAL A 72 3.67 2.75 -5.07
CA VAL A 72 4.87 2.98 -5.89
C VAL A 72 5.39 4.40 -5.65
N ASP A 73 6.69 4.51 -5.36
CA ASP A 73 7.39 5.80 -5.40
C ASP A 73 7.78 6.11 -6.85
N GLU A 74 7.16 7.13 -7.43
CA GLU A 74 7.40 7.53 -8.82
C GLU A 74 8.83 8.08 -9.05
N GLN A 75 9.55 8.48 -8.00
CA GLN A 75 10.96 8.86 -8.12
C GLN A 75 11.87 7.63 -8.23
N ALA A 76 11.55 6.55 -7.50
CA ALA A 76 12.30 5.31 -7.53
C ALA A 76 11.94 4.41 -8.73
N CYS A 77 10.68 4.44 -9.17
CA CYS A 77 10.16 3.65 -10.30
C CYS A 77 9.17 4.50 -11.14
N PRO A 78 9.65 5.20 -12.19
CA PRO A 78 8.83 6.11 -12.99
C PRO A 78 7.67 5.40 -13.69
N THR A 79 6.44 5.77 -13.33
CA THR A 79 5.21 5.14 -13.82
C THR A 79 4.87 5.52 -15.27
N ASN A 80 5.37 6.66 -15.75
CA ASN A 80 5.20 7.11 -17.13
C ASN A 80 5.83 6.17 -18.17
N ALA A 81 6.95 5.53 -17.82
CA ALA A 81 7.62 4.53 -18.63
C ALA A 81 6.85 3.19 -18.69
N LEU A 82 5.84 3.03 -17.84
CA LEU A 82 5.02 1.82 -17.72
C LEU A 82 3.68 1.92 -18.48
N TRP A 83 3.48 2.97 -19.28
CA TRP A 83 2.28 3.11 -20.11
C TRP A 83 2.23 2.01 -21.19
N GLY A 84 1.21 1.14 -21.15
CA GLY A 84 1.13 -0.06 -22.00
C GLY A 84 1.85 -1.29 -21.43
N SER A 85 2.24 -1.25 -20.15
CA SER A 85 2.82 -2.38 -19.38
C SER A 85 1.90 -3.61 -19.33
N SER A 86 2.47 -4.73 -18.88
CA SER A 86 1.83 -6.03 -18.64
C SER A 86 0.67 -6.02 -17.61
N GLY A 87 0.26 -4.83 -17.15
CA GLY A 87 -0.62 -4.64 -16.00
C GLY A 87 0.08 -4.82 -14.65
N ALA A 88 1.41 -5.01 -14.62
CA ALA A 88 2.18 -5.17 -13.39
C ALA A 88 1.98 -3.98 -12.43
N LEU A 89 2.07 -2.75 -12.95
CA LEU A 89 1.82 -1.53 -12.17
C LEU A 89 0.43 -1.57 -11.50
N ALA A 90 -0.62 -1.93 -12.26
CA ALA A 90 -1.98 -1.97 -11.73
C ALA A 90 -2.19 -3.05 -10.65
N ARG A 91 -1.42 -4.15 -10.70
CA ARG A 91 -1.49 -5.22 -9.69
C ARG A 91 -0.70 -4.90 -8.43
N MET A 92 0.42 -4.21 -8.57
CA MET A 92 1.37 -4.00 -7.47
C MET A 92 1.16 -2.65 -6.75
N ASP A 93 0.80 -1.59 -7.48
CA ASP A 93 0.54 -0.29 -6.88
C ASP A 93 -0.68 -0.31 -5.97
N ARG A 94 -0.57 0.32 -4.80
CA ARG A 94 -1.61 0.37 -3.75
C ARG A 94 -2.08 -1.01 -3.28
N THR A 95 -1.18 -1.98 -3.24
CA THR A 95 -1.43 -3.28 -2.60
C THR A 95 -1.49 -3.10 -1.09
N ALA A 96 -2.51 -3.66 -0.45
CA ALA A 96 -2.75 -3.58 0.97
C ALA A 96 -2.91 -4.96 1.59
N HIS A 97 -2.41 -5.08 2.81
CA HIS A 97 -2.39 -6.26 3.65
C HIS A 97 -3.06 -5.96 4.98
N ALA A 98 -3.90 -6.88 5.45
CA ALA A 98 -4.39 -6.88 6.82
C ALA A 98 -3.63 -7.95 7.60
N VAL A 99 -2.90 -7.55 8.65
CA VAL A 99 -2.06 -8.45 9.44
C VAL A 99 -2.54 -8.54 10.88
N ASP A 100 -2.91 -9.74 11.37
CA ASP A 100 -3.20 -9.97 12.79
C ASP A 100 -1.89 -10.08 13.57
N ILE A 101 -1.62 -9.10 14.43
CA ILE A 101 -0.36 -9.03 15.21
C ILE A 101 -0.34 -10.00 16.39
N ARG A 102 -1.50 -10.53 16.81
CA ARG A 102 -1.57 -11.49 17.93
C ARG A 102 -1.11 -12.87 17.50
N THR A 103 -1.42 -13.23 16.25
CA THR A 103 -1.07 -14.53 15.67
C THR A 103 0.02 -14.46 14.61
N MET A 104 0.42 -13.24 14.23
CA MET A 104 1.38 -12.95 13.16
C MET A 104 0.98 -13.60 11.83
N ARG A 105 -0.25 -13.32 11.39
CA ARG A 105 -0.83 -13.89 10.16
C ARG A 105 -1.40 -12.82 9.26
N ILE A 106 -1.18 -12.98 7.95
CA ILE A 106 -1.88 -12.20 6.93
C ILE A 106 -3.31 -12.72 6.84
N LEU A 107 -4.28 -11.84 7.09
CA LEU A 107 -5.71 -12.13 7.01
C LEU A 107 -6.27 -11.87 5.61
N ALA A 108 -5.75 -10.85 4.93
CA ALA A 108 -6.19 -10.46 3.60
C ALA A 108 -5.08 -9.73 2.84
N VAL A 109 -5.12 -9.88 1.52
CA VAL A 109 -4.34 -9.11 0.55
C VAL A 109 -5.32 -8.56 -0.49
N GLY A 110 -5.20 -7.28 -0.83
CA GLY A 110 -6.06 -6.65 -1.83
C GLY A 110 -5.36 -5.48 -2.50
N ASN A 111 -5.90 -5.03 -3.63
CA ASN A 111 -5.39 -3.85 -4.32
C ASN A 111 -6.45 -2.74 -4.27
N HIS A 112 -6.09 -1.59 -3.68
CA HIS A 112 -7.03 -0.47 -3.51
C HIS A 112 -7.48 0.19 -4.82
N ALA A 113 -6.79 -0.05 -5.95
CA ALA A 113 -7.25 0.39 -7.26
C ALA A 113 -8.59 -0.26 -7.65
N HIS A 114 -8.86 -1.49 -7.19
CA HIS A 114 -10.10 -2.21 -7.48
C HIS A 114 -11.25 -1.90 -6.50
N LEU A 115 -10.97 -1.31 -5.33
CA LEU A 115 -11.99 -1.03 -4.32
C LEU A 115 -12.79 0.26 -4.58
N ARG A 116 -12.33 1.13 -5.49
CA ARG A 116 -13.08 2.36 -5.84
C ARG A 116 -14.36 2.10 -6.63
N HIS A 117 -14.54 0.94 -7.26
CA HIS A 117 -15.78 0.63 -7.99
C HIS A 117 -16.95 0.22 -7.09
N THR A 118 -16.71 -0.22 -5.86
CA THR A 118 -17.78 -0.72 -4.97
C THR A 118 -18.22 0.29 -3.90
N ALA A 119 -17.55 1.44 -3.77
CA ALA A 119 -17.73 2.32 -2.62
C ALA A 119 -18.31 3.71 -2.91
N GLN A 120 -18.88 3.96 -4.10
CA GLN A 120 -19.61 5.21 -4.36
C GLN A 120 -20.84 4.99 -5.24
N ALA A 121 -21.97 4.69 -4.59
CA ALA A 121 -23.23 5.28 -4.98
C ALA A 121 -23.60 6.29 -3.87
N PRO A 122 -23.43 7.60 -4.08
CA PRO A 122 -24.10 8.56 -3.21
C PRO A 122 -25.61 8.42 -3.43
N ALA A 123 -26.35 8.28 -2.33
CA ALA A 123 -27.80 8.23 -2.35
C ALA A 123 -28.36 9.44 -3.12
N GLU A 124 -29.20 9.17 -4.13
CA GLU A 124 -29.98 10.19 -4.82
C GLU A 124 -30.83 10.96 -3.81
N GLU A 125 -30.45 12.20 -3.53
CA GLU A 125 -31.28 13.14 -2.80
C GLU A 125 -32.43 13.55 -3.74
N LYS A 126 -33.65 13.08 -3.42
CA LYS A 126 -34.86 13.41 -4.20
C LYS A 126 -35.10 14.92 -4.23
N PRO A 127 -35.54 15.50 -5.36
CA PRO A 127 -35.92 16.91 -5.42
C PRO A 127 -37.18 17.14 -4.57
N GLN A 128 -37.12 18.08 -3.64
CA GLN A 128 -38.33 18.60 -2.98
C GLN A 128 -39.06 19.53 -3.96
N GLU A 129 -40.23 19.06 -4.37
CA GLU A 129 -41.21 19.76 -5.18
C GLU A 129 -42.02 20.73 -4.30
N GLY A 130 -41.93 22.03 -4.63
CA GLY A 130 -42.99 23.03 -4.42
C GLY A 130 -43.13 23.65 -3.03
N VAL A 131 -42.95 24.99 -2.96
CA VAL A 131 -44.04 25.93 -2.60
C VAL A 131 -43.78 27.26 -3.34
N LYS A 132 -44.72 27.67 -4.19
CA LYS A 132 -44.93 29.06 -4.60
C LYS A 132 -46.17 29.56 -3.85
N GLU A 133 -46.05 30.66 -3.11
CA GLU A 133 -47.14 31.58 -2.75
C GLU A 133 -46.47 32.88 -2.29
N PHE A 134 -46.46 33.92 -3.13
CA PHE A 134 -47.42 35.04 -3.22
C PHE A 134 -47.32 36.01 -2.02
N GLU A 135 -46.60 37.12 -2.23
CA GLU A 135 -47.09 38.48 -1.97
C GLU A 135 -46.40 39.48 -2.91
#